data_AF-A0A9E3PSV2-F1
#
_entry.id   AF-A0A9E3PSV2-F1
#
_cell.length_a   1.000
_cell.length_b   1.000
_cell.length_c   1.000
_cell.angle_alpha   90.00
_cell.angle_beta   90.00
_cell.angle_gamma   90.00
#
_symmetry.space_group_name_H-M   'P 1'
#
loop_
_entity.id
_entity.type
_entity.pdbx_description
1 polymer ?
#
loop_
_entity_poly.entity_id
_entity_poly.type
_entity_poly.pdbx_seq_one_letter_code
_entity_poly.pdbx_strand_id
1 'polypeptide(L)' 'MKRASDFLFAIVVYSLFVSAPAHAYLDSGTISIILQAVAGAFASALLFGKVYFARFKALFRRGETPVAGDNSKA' A
#
# COMPACT_ATOMS: atom_id res chain seq x y z
N MET A 1 48.25 -28.71 10.45
CA MET A 1 46.82 -28.57 10.85
C MET A 1 46.55 -27.36 11.72
N LYS A 2 47.36 -27.04 12.74
CA LYS A 2 47.12 -25.88 13.65
C LYS A 2 47.01 -24.52 12.92
N ARG A 3 47.87 -24.29 11.91
CA ARG A 3 47.84 -23.03 11.15
C ARG A 3 46.59 -22.83 10.28
N ALA A 4 45.94 -23.91 9.86
CA ALA A 4 44.71 -23.83 9.07
C ALA A 4 43.51 -23.49 9.96
N SER A 5 43.45 -24.05 11.17
CA SER A 5 42.44 -23.65 12.16
C SER A 5 42.62 -22.21 12.62
N ASP A 6 43.87 -21.73 12.76
CA ASP A 6 44.15 -20.34 13.10
C ASP A 6 43.68 -19.38 11.99
N PHE A 7 43.90 -19.76 10.72
CA PHE A 7 43.40 -19.01 9.57
C PHE A 7 41.88 -19.00 9.48
N LEU A 8 41.24 -20.16 9.68
CA LEU A 8 39.78 -20.26 9.71
C LEU A 8 39.18 -19.44 10.86
N PHE A 9 39.82 -19.48 12.04
CA PHE A 9 39.43 -18.67 13.18
C PHE A 9 39.55 -17.18 12.87
N ALA A 10 40.66 -16.74 12.26
CA ALA A 10 40.84 -15.36 11.83
C ALA A 10 39.78 -14.92 10.79
N ILE A 11 39.40 -15.79 9.85
CA ILE A 11 38.34 -15.52 8.86
C ILE A 11 36.97 -15.38 9.53
N VAL A 12 36.66 -16.26 10.49
CA VAL A 12 35.39 -16.19 11.25
C VAL A 12 35.34 -14.92 12.08
N VAL A 13 36.41 -14.60 12.81
CA VAL A 13 36.52 -13.36 13.58
C VAL A 13 36.35 -12.15 12.67
N TYR A 14 37.08 -12.08 11.55
CA TYR A 14 36.98 -10.98 10.59
C TYR A 14 35.56 -10.82 10.03
N SER A 15 34.87 -11.93 9.72
CA SER A 15 33.50 -11.91 9.20
C SER A 15 32.48 -11.34 10.19
N LEU A 16 32.73 -11.43 11.50
CA LEU A 16 31.89 -10.81 12.54
C LEU A 16 32.03 -9.28 12.60
N PHE A 17 33.16 -8.73 12.15
CA PHE A 17 33.43 -7.29 12.15
C PHE A 17 33.09 -6.62 10.81
N VAL A 18 32.85 -7.40 9.75
CA VAL A 18 32.34 -6.90 8.47
C VAL A 18 30.83 -6.66 8.60
N SER A 19 30.46 -5.50 9.14
CA SER A 19 29.09 -5.03 9.13
C SER A 19 28.76 -4.46 7.74
N ALA A 20 28.05 -5.23 6.93
CA ALA A 20 27.39 -4.69 5.74
C ALA A 20 26.19 -3.84 6.18
N PRO A 21 25.86 -2.74 5.48
CA PRO A 21 24.65 -1.97 5.78
C PRO A 21 23.42 -2.84 5.51
N ALA A 22 22.89 -3.46 6.55
CA ALA A 22 21.59 -4.12 6.52
C ALA A 22 20.53 -3.03 6.54
N HIS A 23 20.04 -2.64 5.36
CA HIS A 23 18.83 -1.81 5.20
C HIS A 23 17.59 -2.62 5.60
N ALA A 24 17.55 -3.09 6.85
CA ALA A 24 16.42 -3.81 7.39
C ALA A 24 15.36 -2.79 7.80
N TYR A 25 14.47 -2.45 6.87
CA TYR A 25 13.23 -1.67 7.05
C TYR A 25 12.18 -2.37 7.96
N LEU A 26 12.67 -3.25 8.84
CA LEU A 26 11.95 -4.13 9.75
C LEU A 26 12.12 -3.66 11.19
N ASP A 27 12.41 -2.38 11.40
CA ASP A 27 12.24 -1.74 12.70
C ASP A 27 10.76 -1.49 12.98
N SER A 28 10.38 -1.49 14.25
CA SER A 28 9.00 -1.29 14.68
C SER A 28 8.42 0.05 14.22
N GLY A 29 9.25 1.07 14.01
CA GLY A 29 8.85 2.37 13.48
C GLY A 29 8.42 2.31 12.02
N THR A 30 9.25 1.72 11.15
CA THR A 30 8.93 1.58 9.72
C THR A 30 7.68 0.72 9.50
N ILE A 31 7.55 -0.40 10.23
CA ILE A 31 6.36 -1.25 10.15
C ILE A 31 5.10 -0.46 10.55
N SER A 32 5.19 0.38 11.58
CA SER A 32 4.07 1.21 12.03
C SER A 32 3.62 2.21 10.95
N ILE A 33 4.57 2.85 10.26
CA ILE A 33 4.29 3.79 9.17
C ILE A 33 3.58 3.08 8.00
N ILE A 34 4.05 1.89 7.62
CA ILE A 34 3.43 1.11 6.53
C ILE A 34 1.99 0.74 6.91
N LEU A 35 1.77 0.23 8.11
CA LEU A 35 0.43 -0.15 8.58
C LEU A 35 -0.51 1.06 8.61
N GLN A 36 -0.03 2.21 9.08
CA GLN A 36 -0.84 3.43 9.12
C GLN A 36 -1.17 3.97 7.72
N ALA A 37 -0.21 3.93 6.79
CA ALA A 37 -0.43 4.32 5.41
C ALA A 37 -1.47 3.42 4.73
N VAL A 38 -1.39 2.11 4.94
CA VAL A 38 -2.35 1.14 4.43
C VAL A 38 -3.74 1.39 5.02
N ALA A 39 -3.85 1.53 6.34
CA ALA A 39 -5.13 1.81 7.01
C ALA A 39 -5.75 3.13 6.51
N GLY A 40 -4.95 4.19 6.39
CA GLY A 40 -5.39 5.48 5.85
C GLY A 40 -5.85 5.40 4.40
N ALA A 41 -5.15 4.63 3.56
CA ALA A 41 -5.53 4.39 2.17
C ALA A 41 -6.89 3.68 2.07
N PHE A 42 -7.12 2.63 2.86
CA PHE A 42 -8.42 1.94 2.87
C PHE A 42 -9.55 2.83 3.40
N ALA A 43 -9.32 3.53 4.52
CA ALA A 43 -10.31 4.42 5.11
C ALA A 43 -10.71 5.54 4.13
N SER A 44 -9.73 6.17 3.49
CA SER A 44 -9.97 7.23 2.50
C SER A 44 -10.64 6.69 1.23
N ALA A 45 -10.24 5.53 0.71
CA ALA A 45 -10.87 4.91 -0.46
C ALA A 45 -12.35 4.57 -0.20
N LEU A 46 -12.67 4.00 0.96
CA LEU A 46 -14.05 3.68 1.35
C LEU A 46 -14.88 4.95 1.54
N LEU A 47 -14.34 5.97 2.21
CA LEU A 47 -15.02 7.23 2.41
C LEU A 47 -15.26 7.96 1.08
N PHE A 48 -14.23 8.06 0.24
CA PHE A 48 -14.30 8.65 -1.09
C PHE A 48 -15.32 7.91 -1.95
N GLY A 49 -15.25 6.58 -1.96
CA GLY A 49 -16.24 5.72 -2.62
C GLY A 49 -17.64 6.07 -2.16
N LYS A 50 -17.93 6.05 -0.86
CA LYS A 50 -19.25 6.39 -0.30
C LYS A 50 -19.75 7.78 -0.70
N VAL A 51 -18.89 8.80 -0.62
CA VAL A 51 -19.26 10.19 -0.92
C VAL A 51 -19.50 10.40 -2.41
N TYR A 52 -18.66 9.83 -3.27
CA TYR A 52 -18.69 10.07 -4.71
C TYR A 52 -19.45 8.99 -5.49
N PHE A 53 -19.91 7.91 -4.87
CA PHE A 53 -20.62 6.81 -5.55
C PHE A 53 -21.81 7.30 -6.37
N ALA A 54 -22.59 8.26 -5.85
CA ALA A 54 -23.73 8.81 -6.55
C ALA A 54 -23.31 9.62 -7.79
N ARG A 55 -22.23 10.41 -7.69
CA ARG A 55 -21.67 11.20 -8.79
C ARG A 55 -21.06 10.28 -9.85
N PHE A 56 -20.31 9.26 -9.41
CA PHE A 56 -19.78 8.22 -10.28
C PHE A 56 -20.92 7.55 -11.07
N LYS A 57 -21.98 7.07 -10.40
CA LYS A 57 -23.15 6.51 -11.08
C LYS A 57 -23.83 7.49 -12.03
N ALA A 58 -23.93 8.76 -11.67
CA ALA A 58 -24.55 9.78 -12.53
C ALA A 58 -23.78 9.99 -13.84
N LEU A 59 -22.45 9.86 -13.84
CA LEU A 59 -21.64 9.91 -15.07
C LEU A 59 -21.95 8.75 -16.04
N PHE A 60 -22.42 7.61 -15.52
CA PHE A 60 -22.86 6.47 -16.33
C PHE A 60 -24.35 6.48 -16.70
N ARG A 61 -25.17 7.38 -16.12
CA ARG A 61 -26.63 7.48 -16.41
C ARG A 61 -26.98 8.40 -17.59
N ARG A 62 -26.03 8.68 -18.48
CA ARG A 62 -26.29 9.49 -19.67
C ARG A 62 -27.08 8.67 -20.70
N GLY A 63 -28.41 8.65 -20.56
CA GLY A 63 -29.29 7.94 -21.50
C GLY A 63 -30.81 8.07 -21.28
N GLU A 64 -31.29 8.57 -20.14
CA GLU A 64 -32.74 8.80 -19.98
C GLU A 64 -33.11 10.13 -20.67
N THR A 65 -33.38 10.06 -21.98
CA THR A 65 -34.07 11.13 -22.72
C THR A 65 -35.41 11.41 -22.05
N PRO A 66 -35.75 12.67 -21.74
CA PRO A 66 -37.10 13.02 -21.33
C PRO A 66 -38.05 12.64 -22.47
N VAL A 67 -38.90 11.64 -22.26
CA VAL A 67 -40.02 11.39 -23.16
C VAL A 67 -40.95 12.57 -23.01
N ALA A 68 -40.84 13.51 -23.96
CA ALA A 68 -41.76 14.63 -24.08
C ALA A 68 -43.12 14.09 -24.54
N GLY A 69 -44.13 14.27 -23.69
CA GLY A 69 -45.54 14.35 -24.10
C GLY A 69 -46.39 13.12 -23.81
N ASP A 70 -47.25 13.25 -22.80
CA ASP A 70 -48.67 12.91 -22.95
C ASP A 70 -49.52 13.82 -22.06
N ASN A 71 -49.90 14.98 -22.63
CA ASN A 71 -50.97 15.83 -22.10
C ASN A 71 -52.17 15.80 -23.06
N SER A 72 -52.51 14.64 -23.61
CA SER A 72 -53.67 14.51 -24.50
C SER A 72 -54.91 14.02 -23.75
N LYS A 73 -55.34 14.71 -22.68
CA LYS A 73 -56.76 14.75 -22.22
C LYS A 73 -57.04 16.04 -21.43
N ALA A 74 -57.34 17.11 -22.17
CA ALA A 74 -58.12 18.26 -21.72
C ALA A 74 -59.48 18.21 -22.43
#